data_AF-A0A6A7BV60-F1
#
_entry.id   AF-A0A6A7BV60-F1
#
_cell.length_a   1.000
_cell.length_b   1.000
_cell.length_c   1.000
_cell.angle_alpha   90.00
_cell.angle_beta   90.00
_cell.angle_gamma   90.00
#
_symmetry.space_group_name_H-M   'P 1'
#
loop_
_entity.id
_entity.type
_entity.pdbx_description
1 polymer ?
#
loop_
_entity_poly.entity_id
_entity_poly.type
_entity_poly.pdbx_seq_one_letter_code
_entity_poly.pdbx_strand_id
1 'polypeptide(L)'
;TDSTKIPHLEPGRYVHHFDSYGLVQRLAEAGWSRERAVAMMKSMRAMLAENMDLATAALISKSNVENESYLFRAACAELRTEVTNRRKAEQEKMRTERNQLQHEVDILSQQLGQSSAALKDELAAMFNERKMELRNEQRTMESRIQQLNYKITVALQADARSEIEGLRWVLTRRVIMALSIVVVMVVGSLKLYSNSLHEKDV
;
A
#
# COMPACT_ATOMS: atom_id res chain seq x y z
N THR A 1 35.07 45.66 -9.21
CA THR A 1 35.56 46.84 -9.94
C THR A 1 36.82 46.44 -10.66
N ASP A 2 36.67 45.77 -11.80
CA ASP A 2 37.83 45.30 -12.57
C ASP A 2 37.98 46.20 -13.80
N SER A 3 39.11 46.89 -13.87
CA SER A 3 39.41 47.90 -14.87
C SER A 3 39.74 47.18 -16.18
N THR A 4 38.83 47.28 -17.15
CA THR A 4 39.03 46.81 -18.53
C THR A 4 40.18 47.59 -19.16
N LYS A 5 41.40 47.11 -18.95
CA LYS A 5 42.62 47.71 -19.50
C LYS A 5 42.61 47.44 -21.01
N ILE A 6 42.26 48.48 -21.78
CA ILE A 6 42.22 48.44 -23.23
C ILE A 6 43.62 48.01 -23.73
N PRO A 7 43.72 46.96 -24.58
CA PRO A 7 45.01 46.53 -25.13
C PRO A 7 45.68 47.68 -25.84
N HIS A 8 46.95 47.92 -25.50
CA HIS A 8 47.73 49.04 -26.00
C HIS A 8 47.94 48.82 -27.51
N LEU A 9 47.28 49.62 -28.34
CA LEU A 9 47.48 49.68 -29.78
C LEU A 9 48.78 50.46 -30.06
N GLU A 10 49.92 49.93 -29.62
CA GLU A 10 51.20 50.42 -30.13
C GLU A 10 51.36 49.84 -31.55
N PRO A 11 51.54 50.68 -32.59
CA PRO A 11 51.84 50.17 -33.92
C PRO A 11 53.14 49.38 -33.82
N GLY A 12 53.08 48.10 -34.20
CA GLY A 12 54.23 47.20 -34.15
C GLY A 12 55.44 47.83 -34.83
N ARG A 13 56.60 47.73 -34.19
CA ARG A 13 57.87 48.24 -34.71
C ARG A 13 58.04 47.77 -36.16
N TYR A 14 58.14 48.70 -37.11
CA TYR A 14 58.34 48.35 -38.53
C TYR A 14 59.70 47.64 -38.69
N VAL A 15 59.66 46.33 -38.89
CA VAL A 15 60.86 45.50 -39.12
C VAL A 15 61.09 45.42 -40.62
N HIS A 16 62.26 45.86 -41.07
CA HIS A 16 62.64 45.72 -42.47
C HIS A 16 63.10 44.27 -42.72
N HIS A 17 62.21 43.44 -43.26
CA HIS A 17 62.42 42.00 -43.39
C HIS A 17 63.46 41.61 -44.46
N PHE A 18 63.82 42.51 -45.40
CA PHE A 18 64.73 42.20 -46.50
C PHE A 18 65.55 43.39 -46.98
N ASP A 19 66.87 43.38 -46.73
CA ASP A 19 67.79 44.42 -47.19
C ASP A 19 68.07 44.33 -48.70
N SER A 20 67.22 45.05 -49.47
CA SER A 20 67.33 45.13 -50.92
C SER A 20 68.60 45.84 -51.41
N TYR A 21 69.14 46.78 -50.63
CA TYR A 21 70.33 47.54 -51.02
C TYR A 21 71.59 46.72 -50.79
N GLY A 22 71.74 46.13 -49.60
CA GLY A 22 72.89 45.31 -49.24
C GLY A 22 73.06 44.09 -50.13
N LEU A 23 71.96 43.44 -50.55
CA LEU A 23 72.02 42.31 -51.47
C LEU A 23 72.56 42.72 -52.85
N VAL A 24 72.06 43.82 -53.42
CA VAL A 24 72.50 44.29 -54.74
C VAL A 24 73.95 44.76 -54.70
N GLN A 25 74.37 45.39 -53.59
CA GLN A 25 75.75 45.84 -53.41
C GLN A 25 76.73 44.66 -53.34
N ARG A 26 76.43 43.63 -52.54
CA ARG A 26 77.25 42.41 -52.43
C ARG A 26 77.34 41.63 -53.74
N LEU A 27 76.24 41.55 -54.50
CA LEU A 27 76.23 40.91 -55.82
C LEU A 27 77.07 41.69 -56.84
N ALA A 28 77.02 43.03 -56.79
CA ALA A 28 77.87 43.87 -57.64
C ALA A 28 79.36 43.71 -57.31
N GLU A 29 79.72 43.62 -56.02
CA GLU A 29 81.09 43.33 -55.56
C GLU A 29 81.57 41.94 -55.99
N ALA A 30 80.66 40.96 -56.09
CA ALA A 30 80.93 39.61 -56.57
C ALA A 30 81.02 39.50 -58.11
N GLY A 31 81.03 40.61 -58.85
CA GLY A 31 81.20 40.65 -60.30
C GLY A 31 79.92 40.49 -61.13
N TRP A 32 78.74 40.58 -60.52
CA TRP A 32 77.48 40.52 -61.26
C TRP A 32 77.14 41.88 -61.87
N SER A 33 76.53 41.88 -63.06
CA SER A 33 76.00 43.12 -63.63
C SER A 33 74.87 43.66 -62.74
N ARG A 34 74.81 44.99 -62.61
CA ARG A 34 73.82 45.67 -61.74
C ARG A 34 72.39 45.25 -62.09
N GLU A 35 72.08 45.09 -63.38
CA GLU A 35 70.78 44.65 -63.88
C GLU A 35 70.41 43.24 -63.39
N ARG A 36 71.35 42.29 -63.47
CA ARG A 36 71.14 40.91 -62.99
C ARG A 36 71.02 40.85 -61.47
N ALA A 37 71.82 41.64 -60.75
CA ALA A 37 71.74 41.76 -59.30
C ALA A 37 70.38 42.33 -58.84
N VAL A 38 69.88 43.38 -59.52
CA VAL A 38 68.57 43.97 -59.25
C VAL A 38 67.44 42.99 -59.59
N ALA A 39 67.55 42.23 -60.67
CA ALA A 39 66.56 41.21 -61.04
C ALA A 39 66.47 40.09 -59.98
N MET A 40 67.60 39.60 -59.50
CA MET A 40 67.65 38.60 -58.42
C MET A 40 67.12 39.13 -57.08
N MET A 41 67.43 40.39 -56.73
CA MET A 41 66.86 41.01 -55.55
C MET A 41 65.33 41.08 -55.65
N LYS A 42 64.80 41.49 -56.81
CA LYS A 42 63.35 41.57 -57.04
C LYS A 42 62.68 40.21 -56.93
N SER A 43 63.28 39.13 -57.43
CA SER A 43 62.72 37.78 -57.32
C SER A 43 62.74 37.26 -55.89
N MET A 44 63.85 37.44 -55.16
CA MET A 44 63.93 37.09 -53.73
C MET A 44 62.92 37.87 -52.88
N ARG A 45 62.77 39.17 -53.13
CA ARG A 45 61.77 40.01 -52.43
C ARG A 45 60.35 39.55 -52.69
N ALA A 46 60.02 39.18 -53.93
CA ALA A 46 58.70 38.67 -54.29
C ALA A 46 58.40 37.33 -53.60
N MET A 47 59.36 36.39 -53.63
CA MET A 47 59.22 35.10 -52.96
C MET A 47 59.12 35.24 -51.44
N LEU A 48 59.86 36.18 -50.84
CA LEU A 48 59.78 36.44 -49.40
C LEU A 48 58.43 37.06 -49.01
N ALA A 49 57.91 37.97 -49.83
CA ALA A 49 56.58 38.56 -49.61
C ALA A 49 55.48 37.49 -49.67
N GLU A 50 55.50 36.63 -50.68
CA GLU A 50 54.52 35.54 -50.83
C GLU A 50 54.56 34.57 -49.63
N ASN A 51 55.75 34.18 -49.17
CA ASN A 51 55.87 33.30 -48.01
C ASN A 51 55.45 33.97 -46.70
N MET A 52 55.69 35.28 -46.55
CA MET A 52 55.25 36.05 -45.38
C MET A 52 53.74 36.22 -45.35
N ASP A 53 53.10 36.46 -46.49
CA ASP A 53 51.64 36.53 -46.60
C ASP A 53 51.00 35.18 -46.25
N LEU A 54 51.59 34.07 -46.72
CA LEU A 54 51.16 32.71 -46.35
C LEU A 54 51.32 32.42 -44.85
N ALA A 55 52.46 32.81 -44.26
CA ALA A 55 52.72 32.61 -42.85
C ALA A 55 51.81 33.47 -41.96
N THR A 56 51.53 34.71 -42.36
CA THR A 56 50.64 35.62 -41.62
C THR A 56 49.17 35.23 -41.77
N ALA A 57 48.75 34.65 -42.90
CA ALA A 57 47.41 34.08 -43.05
C ALA A 57 47.15 32.88 -42.11
N ALA A 58 48.19 32.12 -41.76
CA ALA A 58 48.10 31.00 -40.82
C ALA A 58 48.23 31.42 -39.34
N LEU A 59 48.66 32.66 -39.06
CA LEU A 59 48.81 33.17 -37.71
C LEU A 59 47.47 33.70 -37.18
N ILE A 60 46.93 33.01 -36.18
CA ILE A 60 45.78 33.51 -35.43
C ILE A 60 46.28 34.60 -34.48
N SER A 61 45.64 35.78 -34.54
CA SER A 61 45.93 36.86 -33.60
C SER A 61 45.74 36.39 -32.17
N LYS A 62 46.67 36.80 -31.28
CA LYS A 62 46.55 36.58 -29.83
C LYS A 62 45.18 37.02 -29.29
N SER A 63 44.62 38.12 -29.83
CA SER A 63 43.30 38.62 -29.45
C SER A 63 42.17 37.65 -29.76
N ASN A 64 42.23 36.95 -30.90
CA ASN A 64 41.20 35.98 -31.29
C ASN A 64 41.24 34.76 -30.36
N VAL A 65 42.44 34.26 -30.04
CA VAL A 65 42.60 33.15 -29.08
C VAL A 65 42.08 33.54 -27.70
N GLU A 66 42.41 34.74 -27.22
CA GLU A 66 41.93 35.23 -25.92
C GLU A 66 40.41 35.39 -25.90
N ASN A 67 39.81 35.95 -26.96
CA ASN A 67 38.36 36.11 -27.07
C ASN A 67 37.62 34.77 -27.09
N GLU A 68 38.05 33.82 -27.93
CA GLU A 68 37.46 32.47 -27.97
C GLU A 68 37.62 31.74 -26.63
N SER A 69 38.77 31.88 -25.98
CA SER A 69 39.00 31.30 -24.65
C SER A 69 38.05 31.91 -23.59
N TYR A 70 37.75 33.20 -23.69
CA TYR A 70 36.81 33.88 -22.81
C TYR A 70 35.38 33.37 -23.04
N LEU A 71 34.94 33.31 -24.30
CA LEU A 71 33.61 32.79 -24.66
C LEU A 71 33.43 31.34 -24.19
N PHE A 72 34.44 30.50 -24.38
CA PHE A 72 34.41 29.11 -23.90
C PHE A 72 34.30 29.04 -22.36
N ARG A 73 35.08 29.85 -21.63
CA ARG A 73 35.00 29.91 -20.17
C ARG A 73 33.64 30.41 -19.69
N ALA A 74 33.06 31.40 -20.36
CA ALA A 74 31.73 31.90 -20.05
C ALA A 74 30.65 30.82 -20.25
N ALA A 75 30.67 30.12 -21.39
CA ALA A 75 29.76 29.01 -21.67
C ALA A 75 29.91 27.86 -20.64
N CYS A 76 31.14 27.55 -20.23
CA CYS A 76 31.39 26.56 -19.19
C CYS A 76 30.86 26.99 -17.81
N ALA A 77 30.99 28.27 -17.46
CA ALA A 77 30.44 28.81 -16.22
C ALA A 77 28.91 28.81 -16.21
N GLU A 78 28.29 29.14 -17.35
CA GLU A 78 26.85 29.07 -17.54
C GLU A 78 26.33 27.64 -17.44
N LEU A 79 26.93 26.69 -18.16
CA LEU A 79 26.59 25.26 -18.08
C LEU A 79 26.73 24.72 -16.66
N ARG A 80 27.81 25.07 -15.95
CA ARG A 80 28.01 24.66 -14.55
C ARG A 80 26.88 25.17 -13.65
N THR A 81 26.46 26.41 -13.87
CA THR A 81 25.37 27.04 -13.10
C THR A 81 24.03 26.37 -13.42
N GLU A 82 23.74 26.13 -14.69
CA GLU A 82 22.54 25.43 -15.14
C GLU A 82 22.46 24.01 -14.56
N VAL A 83 23.53 23.22 -14.67
CA VAL A 83 23.59 21.85 -14.12
C VAL A 83 23.40 21.87 -12.60
N THR A 84 24.02 22.82 -11.91
CA THR A 84 23.87 22.95 -10.45
C THR A 84 22.44 23.32 -10.06
N ASN A 85 21.82 24.25 -10.79
CA ASN A 85 20.45 24.67 -10.54
C ASN A 85 19.45 23.56 -10.85
N ARG A 86 19.63 22.84 -11.96
CA ARG A 86 18.82 21.69 -12.35
C ARG A 86 18.90 20.59 -11.30
N ARG A 87 20.11 20.27 -10.83
CA ARG A 87 20.31 19.29 -9.76
C ARG A 87 19.61 19.69 -8.46
N LYS A 88 19.69 20.96 -8.06
CA LYS A 88 18.97 21.46 -6.87
C LYS A 88 17.46 21.36 -7.03
N ALA A 89 16.93 21.74 -8.19
CA ALA A 89 15.50 21.64 -8.49
C ALA A 89 15.01 20.19 -8.44
N GLU A 90 15.78 19.26 -9.01
CA GLU A 90 15.47 17.83 -8.97
C GLU A 90 15.55 17.26 -7.54
N GLN A 91 16.52 17.70 -6.74
CA GLN A 91 16.63 17.32 -5.34
C GLN A 91 15.43 17.81 -4.50
N GLU A 92 15.00 19.06 -4.68
CA GLU A 92 13.81 19.57 -3.99
C GLU A 92 12.53 18.89 -4.45
N LYS A 93 12.42 18.56 -5.75
CA LYS A 93 11.33 17.73 -6.27
C LYS A 93 11.30 16.36 -5.60
N MET A 94 12.41 15.62 -5.61
CA MET A 94 12.51 14.31 -4.94
C MET A 94 12.22 14.40 -3.43
N ARG A 95 12.63 15.49 -2.78
CA ARG A 95 12.33 15.71 -1.36
C ARG A 95 10.83 15.91 -1.11
N THR A 96 10.18 16.67 -1.97
CA THR A 96 8.73 16.91 -1.90
C THR A 96 7.95 15.62 -2.16
N GLU A 97 8.31 14.87 -3.20
CA GLU A 97 7.70 13.57 -3.52
C GLU A 97 7.88 12.57 -2.37
N ARG A 98 9.07 12.50 -1.78
CA ARG A 98 9.31 11.65 -0.60
C ARG A 98 8.43 12.04 0.59
N ASN A 99 8.31 13.34 0.88
CA ASN A 99 7.47 13.82 1.97
C ASN A 99 5.99 13.49 1.73
N GLN A 100 5.52 13.60 0.49
CA GLN A 100 4.17 13.22 0.11
C GLN A 100 3.95 11.71 0.29
N LEU A 101 4.87 10.88 -0.21
CA LEU A 101 4.79 9.42 -0.05
C LEU A 101 4.80 9.01 1.42
N GLN A 102 5.63 9.65 2.25
CA GLN A 102 5.63 9.40 3.69
C GLN A 102 4.27 9.71 4.32
N HIS A 103 3.68 10.85 3.95
CA HIS A 103 2.35 11.24 4.44
C HIS A 103 1.27 10.25 4.02
N GLU A 104 1.29 9.76 2.77
CA GLU A 104 0.36 8.75 2.27
C GLU A 104 0.52 7.42 3.01
N VAL A 105 1.75 6.99 3.30
CA VAL A 105 2.04 5.80 4.10
C VAL A 105 1.49 5.94 5.52
N ASP A 106 1.68 7.11 6.15
CA ASP A 106 1.17 7.36 7.50
C ASP A 106 -0.37 7.31 7.54
N ILE A 107 -1.05 7.89 6.53
CA ILE A 107 -2.51 7.81 6.39
C ILE A 107 -2.96 6.36 6.23
N LEU A 108 -2.32 5.60 5.33
CA LEU A 108 -2.65 4.19 5.10
C LEU A 108 -2.44 3.34 6.36
N SER A 109 -1.36 3.59 7.09
CA SER A 109 -1.09 2.91 8.36
C SER A 109 -2.17 3.20 9.41
N GLN A 110 -2.59 4.46 9.54
CA GLN A 110 -3.68 4.85 10.43
C GLN A 110 -5.00 4.20 10.04
N GLN A 111 -5.38 4.25 8.75
CA GLN A 111 -6.60 3.63 8.25
C GLN A 111 -6.61 2.12 8.45
N LEU A 112 -5.48 1.45 8.19
CA LEU A 112 -5.34 0.02 8.41
C LEU A 112 -5.45 -0.33 9.91
N GLY A 113 -4.82 0.46 10.77
CA GLY A 113 -4.92 0.30 12.22
C GLY A 113 -6.36 0.44 12.73
N GLN A 114 -7.07 1.48 12.27
CA GLN A 114 -8.48 1.70 12.61
C GLN A 114 -9.38 0.58 12.09
N SER A 115 -9.21 0.18 10.83
CA SER A 115 -9.97 -0.93 10.23
C SER A 115 -9.73 -2.25 10.96
N SER A 116 -8.47 -2.55 11.31
CA SER A 116 -8.13 -3.76 12.08
C SER A 116 -8.73 -3.74 13.48
N ALA A 117 -8.72 -2.59 14.17
CA ALA A 117 -9.35 -2.44 15.48
C ALA A 117 -10.88 -2.62 15.38
N ALA A 118 -11.52 -1.95 14.42
CA ALA A 118 -12.95 -2.08 14.18
C ALA A 118 -13.36 -3.52 13.87
N LEU A 119 -12.61 -4.23 13.01
CA LEU A 119 -12.88 -5.64 12.71
C LEU A 119 -12.71 -6.55 13.93
N LYS A 120 -11.75 -6.27 14.81
CA LYS A 120 -11.57 -7.02 16.06
C LYS A 120 -12.76 -6.81 17.00
N ASP A 121 -13.22 -5.57 17.14
CA ASP A 121 -14.36 -5.23 17.98
C ASP A 121 -15.65 -5.84 17.43
N GLU A 122 -15.86 -5.81 16.11
CA GLU A 122 -16.98 -6.46 15.44
C GLU A 122 -16.96 -7.97 15.65
N LEU A 123 -15.80 -8.62 15.48
CA LEU A 123 -15.65 -10.05 15.73
C LEU A 123 -15.94 -10.40 17.19
N ALA A 124 -15.46 -9.59 18.14
CA ALA A 124 -15.72 -9.78 19.56
C ALA A 124 -17.22 -9.62 19.88
N ALA A 125 -17.88 -8.64 19.27
CA ALA A 125 -19.32 -8.43 19.39
C ALA A 125 -20.10 -9.63 18.85
N MET A 126 -19.80 -10.09 17.63
CA MET A 126 -20.42 -11.27 17.03
C MET A 126 -20.22 -12.54 17.87
N PHE A 127 -19.01 -12.73 18.40
CA PHE A 127 -18.72 -13.88 19.25
C PHE A 127 -19.53 -13.84 20.55
N ASN A 128 -19.64 -12.67 21.17
CA ASN A 128 -20.43 -12.49 22.38
C ASN A 128 -21.94 -12.68 22.11
N GLU A 129 -22.43 -12.15 20.98
CA GLU A 129 -23.81 -12.35 20.54
C GLU A 129 -24.12 -13.84 20.35
N ARG A 130 -23.29 -14.57 19.60
CA ARG A 130 -23.48 -16.02 19.41
C ARG A 130 -23.40 -16.80 20.72
N LYS A 131 -22.52 -16.40 21.64
CA LYS A 131 -22.43 -17.00 22.98
C LYS A 131 -23.71 -16.76 23.78
N MET A 132 -24.30 -15.57 23.70
CA MET A 132 -25.58 -15.27 24.38
C MET A 132 -26.73 -16.04 23.75
N GLU A 133 -26.77 -16.13 22.42
CA GLU A 133 -27.76 -16.91 21.69
C GLU A 133 -27.71 -18.38 22.08
N LEU A 134 -26.52 -18.99 22.11
CA LEU A 134 -26.33 -20.37 22.56
C LEU A 134 -26.80 -20.59 24.01
N ARG A 135 -26.52 -19.65 24.93
CA ARG A 135 -27.03 -19.75 26.31
C ARG A 135 -28.55 -19.63 26.35
N ASN A 136 -29.15 -18.81 25.50
CA ASN A 136 -30.60 -18.68 25.42
C ASN A 136 -31.25 -19.94 24.82
N GLU A 137 -30.66 -20.52 23.78
CA GLU A 137 -31.05 -21.82 23.22
C GLU A 137 -30.97 -22.92 24.29
N GLN A 138 -29.87 -22.96 25.06
CA GLN A 138 -29.70 -23.91 26.16
C GLN A 138 -30.78 -23.75 27.24
N ARG A 139 -31.06 -22.53 27.70
CA ARG A 139 -32.14 -22.25 28.67
C ARG A 139 -33.51 -22.66 28.13
N THR A 140 -33.75 -22.43 26.84
CA THR A 140 -34.99 -22.83 26.18
C THR A 140 -35.11 -24.35 26.15
N MET A 141 -34.02 -25.06 25.84
CA MET A 141 -33.97 -26.52 25.87
C MET A 141 -34.20 -27.06 27.29
N GLU A 142 -33.54 -26.51 28.31
CA GLU A 142 -33.72 -26.87 29.72
C GLU A 142 -35.18 -26.67 30.17
N SER A 143 -35.81 -25.55 29.78
CA SER A 143 -37.23 -25.29 30.05
C SER A 143 -38.13 -26.33 29.38
N ARG A 144 -37.86 -26.70 28.12
CA ARG A 144 -38.60 -27.77 27.43
C ARG A 144 -38.44 -29.13 28.13
N ILE A 145 -37.24 -29.45 28.61
CA ILE A 145 -36.98 -30.67 29.39
C ILE A 145 -37.82 -30.66 30.68
N GLN A 146 -37.84 -29.55 31.42
CA GLN A 146 -38.64 -29.42 32.64
C GLN A 146 -40.14 -29.56 32.36
N GLN A 147 -40.65 -28.92 31.30
CA GLN A 147 -42.04 -29.05 30.89
C GLN A 147 -42.40 -30.50 30.52
N LEU A 148 -41.51 -31.20 29.80
CA LEU A 148 -41.70 -32.59 29.45
C LEU A 148 -41.71 -33.48 30.70
N ASN A 149 -40.77 -33.27 31.62
CA ASN A 149 -40.71 -34.00 32.89
C ASN A 149 -41.97 -33.77 33.74
N TYR A 150 -42.45 -32.52 33.81
CA TYR A 150 -43.71 -32.19 34.47
C TYR A 150 -44.90 -32.93 33.83
N LYS A 151 -45.02 -32.89 32.50
CA LYS A 151 -46.08 -33.62 31.78
C LYS A 151 -46.05 -35.12 32.04
N ILE A 152 -44.86 -35.74 32.01
CA ILE A 152 -44.68 -37.17 32.33
C ILE A 152 -45.11 -37.45 33.77
N THR A 153 -44.67 -36.63 34.72
CA THR A 153 -45.01 -36.79 36.15
C THR A 153 -46.52 -36.72 36.37
N VAL A 154 -47.19 -35.73 35.76
CA VAL A 154 -48.64 -35.57 35.85
C VAL A 154 -49.37 -36.73 35.18
N ALA A 155 -48.93 -37.18 34.00
CA ALA A 155 -49.51 -38.32 33.31
C ALA A 155 -49.41 -39.61 34.14
N LEU A 156 -48.22 -39.91 34.69
CA LEU A 156 -48.01 -41.06 35.58
C LEU A 156 -48.89 -40.98 36.84
N GLN A 157 -49.00 -39.79 37.45
CA GLN A 157 -49.84 -39.62 38.64
C GLN A 157 -51.34 -39.78 38.30
N ALA A 158 -51.78 -39.28 37.14
CA ALA A 158 -53.15 -39.44 36.67
C ALA A 158 -53.47 -40.91 36.36
N ASP A 159 -52.56 -41.61 35.67
CA ASP A 159 -52.70 -43.04 35.36
C ASP A 159 -52.77 -43.88 36.64
N ALA A 160 -51.85 -43.66 37.59
CA ALA A 160 -51.86 -44.35 38.88
C ALA A 160 -53.14 -44.08 39.68
N ARG A 161 -53.63 -42.83 39.68
CA ARG A 161 -54.89 -42.48 40.35
C ARG A 161 -56.09 -43.15 39.67
N SER A 162 -56.12 -43.18 38.34
CA SER A 162 -57.15 -43.83 37.54
C SER A 162 -57.20 -45.33 37.82
N GLU A 163 -56.05 -46.01 37.88
CA GLU A 163 -55.96 -47.42 38.25
C GLU A 163 -56.50 -47.68 39.67
N ILE A 164 -56.13 -46.84 40.63
CA ILE A 164 -56.64 -46.92 42.01
C ILE A 164 -58.16 -46.72 42.05
N GLU A 165 -58.69 -45.71 41.34
CA GLU A 165 -60.13 -45.47 41.27
C GLU A 165 -60.87 -46.63 40.59
N GLY A 166 -60.29 -47.22 39.55
CA GLY A 166 -60.79 -48.43 38.90
C GLY A 166 -60.85 -49.63 39.86
N LEU A 167 -59.77 -49.87 40.62
CA LEU A 167 -59.75 -50.92 41.65
C LEU A 167 -60.79 -50.66 42.75
N ARG A 168 -60.92 -49.41 43.20
CA ARG A 168 -61.95 -49.03 44.20
C ARG A 168 -63.35 -49.32 43.67
N TRP A 169 -63.64 -49.00 42.40
CA TRP A 169 -64.94 -49.26 41.78
C TRP A 169 -65.26 -50.76 41.66
N VAL A 170 -64.26 -51.57 41.26
CA VAL A 170 -64.42 -53.03 41.20
C VAL A 170 -64.65 -53.60 42.61
N LEU A 171 -63.90 -53.13 43.60
CA LEU A 171 -64.01 -53.60 44.97
C LEU A 171 -65.38 -53.28 45.58
N THR A 172 -65.88 -52.05 45.44
CA THR A 172 -67.21 -51.67 45.96
C THR A 172 -68.30 -52.50 45.32
N ARG A 173 -68.25 -52.74 44.00
CA ARG A 173 -69.21 -53.61 43.31
C ARG A 173 -69.17 -55.05 43.83
N ARG A 174 -67.97 -55.61 44.04
CA ARG A 174 -67.80 -56.96 44.62
C ARG A 174 -68.38 -57.05 46.03
N VAL A 175 -68.12 -56.05 46.88
CA VAL A 175 -68.66 -55.98 48.25
C VAL A 175 -70.19 -55.90 48.22
N ILE A 176 -70.77 -55.06 47.37
CA ILE A 176 -72.24 -54.95 47.22
C ILE A 176 -72.85 -56.29 46.78
N MET A 177 -72.25 -56.98 45.80
CA MET A 177 -72.72 -58.30 45.35
C MET A 177 -72.60 -59.36 46.45
N ALA A 178 -71.50 -59.36 47.21
CA ALA A 178 -71.34 -60.29 48.33
C ALA A 178 -72.41 -60.04 49.42
N LEU A 179 -72.65 -58.78 49.77
CA LEU A 179 -73.69 -58.40 50.72
C LEU A 179 -75.09 -58.79 50.24
N SER A 180 -75.41 -58.59 48.96
CA SER A 180 -76.72 -58.98 48.42
C SER A 180 -76.91 -60.50 48.43
N ILE A 181 -75.88 -61.28 48.11
CA ILE A 181 -75.91 -62.75 48.23
C ILE A 181 -76.15 -63.18 49.68
N VAL A 182 -75.46 -62.58 50.65
CA VAL A 182 -75.67 -62.88 52.08
C VAL A 182 -77.12 -62.60 52.49
N VAL A 183 -77.67 -61.44 52.10
CA VAL A 183 -79.07 -61.08 52.39
C VAL A 183 -80.04 -62.09 51.78
N VAL A 184 -79.86 -62.45 50.51
CA VAL A 184 -80.70 -63.45 49.82
C VAL A 184 -80.57 -64.83 50.49
N MET A 185 -79.37 -65.23 50.91
CA MET A 185 -79.14 -66.51 51.57
C MET A 185 -79.83 -66.57 52.95
N VAL A 186 -79.76 -65.49 53.73
CA VAL A 186 -80.46 -65.37 55.02
C VAL A 186 -81.97 -65.41 54.81
N VAL A 187 -82.52 -64.59 53.92
CA VAL A 187 -83.97 -64.57 53.63
C VAL A 187 -84.43 -65.91 53.05
N GLY A 188 -83.66 -66.51 52.15
CA GLY A 188 -83.93 -67.83 51.56
C GLY A 188 -83.95 -68.94 52.60
N SER A 189 -82.98 -68.97 53.51
CA SER A 189 -82.95 -69.94 54.61
C SER A 189 -84.14 -69.79 55.55
N LEU A 190 -84.56 -68.55 55.86
CA LEU A 190 -85.77 -68.27 56.65
C LEU A 190 -87.05 -68.71 55.93
N LYS A 191 -87.16 -68.47 54.62
CA LYS A 191 -88.30 -68.91 53.79
C LYS A 191 -88.39 -70.44 53.70
N LEU A 192 -87.26 -71.13 53.49
CA LEU A 192 -87.22 -72.60 53.46
C LEU A 192 -87.60 -73.19 54.82
N TYR A 193 -87.08 -72.62 55.91
CA TYR A 193 -87.45 -73.02 57.26
C TYR A 193 -88.97 -72.83 57.50
N SER A 194 -89.51 -71.66 57.14
CA SER A 194 -90.95 -71.37 57.24
C SER A 194 -91.82 -72.31 56.40
N ASN A 195 -91.44 -72.62 55.15
CA ASN A 195 -92.19 -73.53 54.30
C ASN A 195 -92.15 -74.97 54.83
N SER A 196 -91.00 -75.43 55.35
CA SER A 196 -90.89 -76.75 55.97
C SER A 196 -91.68 -76.90 57.27
N LEU A 197 -92.01 -75.78 57.93
CA LEU A 197 -92.96 -75.76 59.05
C LEU A 197 -94.41 -75.87 58.54
N HIS A 198 -94.74 -75.14 57.47
CA HIS A 198 -96.08 -75.14 56.90
C HIS A 198 -96.48 -76.48 56.24
N GLU A 199 -95.50 -77.30 55.85
CA GLU A 199 -95.71 -78.68 55.36
C GLU A 199 -95.81 -79.71 56.49
N LYS A 200 -95.50 -79.34 57.74
CA LYS A 200 -95.77 -80.17 58.94
C LYS A 200 -97.14 -79.89 59.56
N ASP A 201 -97.82 -78.84 59.12
CA ASP A 201 -99.12 -78.40 59.60
C ASP A 201 -100.29 -78.75 58.64
N VAL A 202 -100.05 -79.64 57.66
CA VAL A 202 -101.08 -80.30 56.81
C VAL A 202 -101.11 -81.78 57.12
#